data_AF-A0A947A0J8-F1
#
_entry.id   AF-A0A947A0J8-F1
#
_cell.length_a   1.000
_cell.length_b   1.000
_cell.length_c   1.000
_cell.angle_alpha   90.00
_cell.angle_beta   90.00
_cell.angle_gamma   90.00
#
_symmetry.space_group_name_H-M   'P 1'
#
loop_
_entity.id
_entity.type
_entity.pdbx_description
1 polymer ?
#
loop_
_entity_poly.entity_id
_entity_poly.type
_entity_poly.pdbx_seq_one_letter_code
_entity_poly.pdbx_strand_id
1 'polypeptide(L)'
;MKKEHPTSFSFAKVFCKIFGHELRVSKNITNHVHEYQCRKCGMEMTDTADGFLARLTPKFKETNAYLAKIHKRRKRVFLAKAS
;
A
#
# COMPACT_ATOMS: atom_id res chain seq x y z
N MET A 1 -34.20 -3.66 4.27
CA MET A 1 -33.69 -3.06 5.53
C MET A 1 -32.37 -2.35 5.25
N LYS A 2 -32.34 -1.02 5.25
CA LYS A 2 -31.11 -0.23 5.19
C LYS A 2 -30.62 -0.07 6.63
N LYS A 3 -29.50 -0.71 6.98
CA LYS A 3 -28.88 -0.55 8.31
C LYS A 3 -28.01 0.70 8.24
N GLU A 4 -28.49 1.78 8.83
CA GLU A 4 -27.72 3.00 9.02
C GLU A 4 -26.61 2.71 10.04
N HIS A 5 -25.35 2.81 9.60
CA HIS A 5 -24.21 2.73 10.50
C HIS A 5 -24.05 4.11 11.15
N PRO A 6 -24.10 4.22 12.49
CA PRO A 6 -23.88 5.48 13.17
C PRO A 6 -22.48 5.99 12.78
N THR A 7 -22.44 7.23 12.32
CA THR A 7 -21.22 7.96 11.95
C THR A 7 -20.38 8.19 13.20
N SER A 8 -19.69 7.13 13.65
CA SER A 8 -18.68 7.26 14.69
C SER A 8 -17.63 8.23 14.17
N PHE A 9 -17.49 9.37 14.83
CA PHE A 9 -16.31 10.21 14.68
C PHE A 9 -15.11 9.30 14.92
N SER A 10 -14.40 8.92 13.86
CA SER A 10 -13.31 7.96 13.97
C SER A 10 -12.17 8.69 14.67
N PHE A 11 -12.13 8.61 16.00
CA PHE A 11 -11.06 9.16 16.83
C PHE A 11 -9.69 8.79 16.26
N ALA A 12 -9.56 7.58 15.71
CA ALA A 12 -8.37 7.13 14.99
C ALA A 12 -7.99 7.98 13.77
N LYS A 13 -8.95 8.45 12.95
CA LYS A 13 -8.66 9.35 11.81
C LYS A 13 -8.19 10.72 12.28
N VAL A 14 -8.82 11.27 13.31
CA VAL A 14 -8.42 12.57 13.89
C VAL A 14 -7.03 12.45 14.52
N PHE A 15 -6.79 11.40 15.30
CA PHE A 15 -5.50 11.09 15.89
C PHE A 15 -4.41 10.97 14.81
N CYS A 16 -4.63 10.20 13.74
CA CYS A 16 -3.64 10.07 12.67
C CYS A 16 -3.37 11.38 11.93
N LYS A 17 -4.35 12.29 11.85
CA LYS A 17 -4.15 13.61 11.22
C LYS A 17 -3.24 14.51 12.06
N ILE A 18 -3.23 14.35 13.39
CA ILE A 18 -2.43 15.17 14.32
C ILE A 18 -1.06 14.53 14.56
N PHE A 19 -1.02 13.21 14.83
CA PHE A 19 0.19 12.50 15.23
C PHE A 19 0.86 11.72 14.08
N GLY A 20 0.26 11.72 12.90
CA GLY A 20 0.74 10.95 11.75
C GLY A 20 0.23 9.50 11.71
N HIS A 21 0.51 8.86 10.58
CA HIS A 21 0.06 7.50 10.31
C HIS A 21 1.09 6.46 10.78
N GLU A 22 0.64 5.48 11.58
CA GLU A 22 1.43 4.27 11.87
C GLU A 22 1.29 3.29 10.71
N LEU A 23 2.13 3.46 9.68
CA LEU A 23 2.13 2.63 8.47
C LEU A 23 2.81 1.28 8.71
N ARG A 24 2.17 0.20 8.25
CA ARG A 24 2.75 -1.14 8.19
C ARG A 24 2.71 -1.63 6.75
N VAL A 25 3.76 -2.30 6.32
CA VAL A 25 3.80 -2.93 5.00
C VAL A 25 2.68 -3.96 4.90
N SER A 26 1.74 -3.75 3.98
CA SER A 26 0.68 -4.70 3.66
C SER A 26 1.10 -5.62 2.52
N LYS A 27 1.91 -5.13 1.57
CA LYS A 27 2.37 -5.92 0.43
C LYS A 27 3.70 -5.40 -0.12
N ASN A 28 4.63 -6.33 -0.36
CA ASN A 28 5.88 -6.03 -1.07
C ASN A 28 5.65 -6.20 -2.59
N ILE A 29 5.73 -5.12 -3.36
CA ILE A 29 5.52 -5.14 -4.82
C ILE A 29 6.84 -5.46 -5.52
N THR A 30 7.87 -4.71 -5.20
CA THR A 30 9.26 -4.95 -5.63
C THR A 30 10.18 -4.82 -4.42
N ASN A 31 11.49 -4.76 -4.63
CA ASN A 31 12.45 -4.49 -3.55
C ASN A 31 12.38 -3.02 -3.05
N HIS A 32 11.78 -2.12 -3.83
CA HIS A 32 11.76 -0.67 -3.52
C HIS A 32 10.34 -0.10 -3.44
N VAL A 33 9.35 -0.85 -3.91
CA VAL A 33 7.95 -0.40 -3.93
C VAL A 33 7.13 -1.32 -3.03
N HIS A 34 6.46 -0.71 -2.07
CA HIS A 34 5.61 -1.38 -1.11
C HIS A 34 4.26 -0.69 -1.01
N GLU A 35 3.23 -1.47 -0.69
CA GLU A 35 1.95 -0.97 -0.21
C GLU A 35 1.94 -1.03 1.31
N TYR A 36 1.30 -0.03 1.91
CA TYR A 36 1.22 0.16 3.34
C TYR A 36 -0.23 0.32 3.76
N GLN A 37 -0.52 -0.07 5.00
CA GLN A 37 -1.77 0.20 5.66
C GLN A 37 -1.51 0.81 7.04
N CYS A 38 -2.19 1.91 7.35
CA CYS A 38 -2.15 2.49 8.67
C CYS A 38 -2.90 1.61 9.66
N ARG A 39 -2.23 1.14 10.71
CA ARG A 39 -2.83 0.28 11.75
C ARG A 39 -4.01 0.92 12.47
N LYS A 40 -3.97 2.25 12.63
CA LYS A 40 -4.96 3.01 13.43
C LYS A 40 -6.21 3.36 12.62
N CYS A 41 -6.03 4.00 11.47
CA CYS A 41 -7.15 4.53 10.68
C CYS A 41 -7.45 3.73 9.40
N GLY A 42 -6.67 2.69 9.11
CA GLY A 42 -6.85 1.83 7.93
C GLY A 42 -6.47 2.46 6.60
N MET A 43 -5.92 3.68 6.60
CA MET A 43 -5.53 4.36 5.37
C MET A 43 -4.44 3.58 4.62
N GLU A 44 -4.66 3.37 3.32
CA GLU A 44 -3.71 2.69 2.44
C GLU A 44 -2.80 3.70 1.73
N MET A 45 -1.51 3.40 1.69
CA MET A 45 -0.45 4.20 1.06
C MET A 45 0.48 3.30 0.24
N THR A 46 1.32 3.89 -0.61
CA THR A 46 2.30 3.19 -1.44
C THR A 46 3.52 4.06 -1.67
N ASP A 47 4.66 3.43 -1.91
CA ASP A 47 5.85 4.13 -2.42
C ASP A 47 5.60 4.61 -3.86
N THR A 48 6.09 5.80 -4.19
CA THR A 48 6.20 6.31 -5.56
C THR A 48 7.56 5.96 -6.15
N ALA A 49 7.71 6.12 -7.47
CA ALA A 49 8.98 5.90 -8.15
C ALA A 49 10.11 6.82 -7.63
N ASP A 50 9.75 8.00 -7.13
CA ASP A 50 10.68 9.00 -6.61
C ASP A 50 11.01 8.80 -5.11
N GLY A 51 10.50 7.73 -4.49
CA GLY A 51 10.75 7.41 -3.08
C GLY A 51 9.86 8.15 -2.08
N PHE A 52 8.77 8.77 -2.53
CA PHE A 52 7.78 9.40 -1.65
C PHE A 52 6.64 8.45 -1.30
N LEU A 53 5.89 8.77 -0.24
CA LEU A 53 4.65 8.09 0.09
C LEU A 53 3.46 8.80 -0.57
N ALA A 54 2.68 8.04 -1.34
CA ALA A 54 1.42 8.49 -1.91
C ALA A 54 0.26 7.65 -1.40
N ARG A 55 -0.96 8.18 -1.54
CA ARG A 55 -2.17 7.42 -1.21
C ARG A 55 -2.36 6.29 -2.21
N LEU A 56 -2.71 5.09 -1.73
CA LEU A 56 -2.94 3.95 -2.60
C LEU A 56 -4.29 4.08 -3.32
N THR A 57 -4.28 4.72 -4.48
CA THR A 57 -5.45 4.86 -5.35
C THR A 57 -5.71 3.58 -6.15
N PRO A 58 -6.91 3.39 -6.72
CA PRO A 58 -7.17 2.26 -7.62
C PRO A 58 -6.17 2.16 -8.79
N LYS A 59 -5.78 3.32 -9.36
CA LYS A 59 -4.76 3.40 -10.41
C LYS A 59 -3.39 2.93 -9.92
N PHE A 60 -3.00 3.29 -8.70
CA PHE A 60 -1.76 2.78 -8.11
C PHE A 60 -1.84 1.28 -7.82
N LYS A 61 -2.97 0.76 -7.33
CA LYS A 61 -3.16 -0.69 -7.13
C LYS A 61 -2.98 -1.46 -8.43
N GLU A 62 -3.57 -0.97 -9.51
CA GLU A 62 -3.41 -1.57 -10.84
C GLU A 62 -1.95 -1.53 -11.30
N THR A 63 -1.30 -0.36 -11.22
CA THR A 63 0.11 -0.18 -11.59
C THR A 63 1.02 -1.12 -10.80
N ASN A 64 0.83 -1.19 -9.48
CA ASN A 64 1.58 -2.06 -8.58
C ASN A 64 1.37 -3.55 -8.93
N ALA A 65 0.16 -3.94 -9.31
CA ALA A 65 -0.12 -5.31 -9.75
C ALA A 65 0.68 -5.68 -11.02
N TYR A 66 0.81 -4.78 -11.99
CA TYR A 66 1.65 -4.99 -13.17
C TYR A 66 3.14 -5.01 -12.81
N LEU A 67 3.60 -4.08 -11.97
CA LEU A 67 4.99 -4.03 -11.50
C LEU A 67 5.39 -5.33 -10.79
N ALA A 68 4.54 -5.87 -9.91
CA ALA A 68 4.77 -7.14 -9.23
C ALA A 68 4.94 -8.30 -10.22
N LYS A 69 4.10 -8.37 -11.26
CA LYS A 69 4.19 -9.40 -12.31
C LYS A 69 5.52 -9.32 -13.06
N ILE A 70 5.93 -8.11 -13.48
CA ILE A 70 7.18 -7.88 -14.20
C ILE A 70 8.38 -8.22 -13.31
N HIS A 71 8.39 -7.75 -12.07
CA HIS A 71 9.45 -8.01 -11.11
C HIS A 71 9.62 -9.52 -10.85
N LYS A 72 8.51 -10.23 -10.60
CA LYS A 72 8.53 -11.70 -10.43
C LYS A 72 9.05 -12.41 -11.67
N ARG A 73 8.67 -11.98 -12.88
CA ARG A 73 9.20 -12.55 -14.14
C ARG A 73 10.72 -12.35 -14.24
N ARG A 74 11.20 -11.12 -14.02
CA ARG A 74 12.64 -10.80 -14.07
C ARG A 74 13.43 -11.59 -13.03
N LYS A 75 12.94 -11.69 -11.79
CA LYS A 75 13.56 -12.48 -10.72
C LYS A 75 13.70 -13.95 -11.10
N ARG A 76 12.66 -14.56 -11.67
CA ARG A 76 12.72 -15.95 -12.16
C ARG A 76 13.76 -16.15 -13.25
N VAL A 77 13.81 -15.25 -14.24
CA VAL A 77 14.80 -15.33 -15.33
C VAL A 77 16.22 -15.15 -14.80
N PHE A 78 16.43 -14.23 -13.87
CA PHE A 78 17.73 -14.03 -13.24
C PHE A 78 18.20 -15.29 -12.50
N LEU A 79 17.34 -15.87 -11.66
CA LEU A 79 17.65 -17.10 -10.93
C LEU A 79 17.96 -18.27 -11.88
N ALA A 80 17.19 -18.43 -12.95
CA ALA A 80 17.43 -19.48 -13.94
C ALA A 80 18.75 -19.32 -14.73
N LYS A 81 19.28 -18.10 -14.85
CA LYS A 81 20.58 -17.83 -15.49
C LYS A 81 21.76 -17.97 -14.53
N ALA A 82 21.49 -17.91 -13.22
CA ALA A 82 22.50 -18.02 -12.18
C ALA A 82 22.70 -19.48 -11.70
N SER A 83 21.82 -20.39 -12.11
CA SER A 83 21.96 -21.85 -12.00
C SER A 83 22.69 -22.40 -13.23
#